data_AF-A0AA88HF63-F1
#
_entry.id   AF-A0AA88HF63-F1
#
_cell.length_a   1.000
_cell.length_b   1.000
_cell.length_c   1.000
_cell.angle_alpha   90.00
_cell.angle_beta   90.00
_cell.angle_gamma   90.00
#
_symmetry.space_group_name_H-M   'P 1'
#
loop_
_entity.id
_entity.type
_entity.pdbx_description
1 polymer ?
#
loop_
_entity_poly.entity_id
_entity_poly.type
_entity_poly.pdbx_seq_one_letter_code
_entity_poly.pdbx_strand_id
1 'polypeptide(L)'
;MFITKNRFILKTCGTTTPLKCLSHLIGLVETYSGYNDIEDLYYSRKNYKRPELQRMPHRSFNEEAALLDELFPDGAAYCFGSVNRDCWYLYTLNPVLPAEVLRRVSSGGSLSDGQSDTESIESDGSENSDDSGIAAWLESGTRGLTECQDRDHTIEILMTNLDPELMKIFTKECSKTAAEATEKSGIDRIIPGCVIDDYLFDPCGYSMNGILKTGEYMTIHITPEKEFSYVSFESNISHDCYRAVIQRVLDTFRPGKFVVTAFACKGLDGDKTHKEITTYTLGEDYLRRDLQYCQLKNYDLTYALYSKFPS
;
A
#
# COMPACT_ATOMS: atom_id res chain seq x y z
N MET A 1 5.02 14.32 0.20
CA MET A 1 6.11 13.59 -0.47
C MET A 1 7.20 13.38 0.57
N PHE A 2 7.70 12.16 0.70
CA PHE A 2 8.81 11.82 1.60
C PHE A 2 9.96 11.23 0.79
N ILE A 3 11.17 11.68 1.09
CA ILE A 3 12.40 11.20 0.46
C ILE A 3 13.37 10.84 1.58
N THR A 4 13.81 9.60 1.58
CA THR A 4 14.84 9.08 2.49
C THR A 4 16.00 8.55 1.65
N LYS A 5 16.98 7.87 2.28
CA LYS A 5 18.17 7.38 1.58
C LYS A 5 17.84 6.47 0.40
N ASN A 6 16.92 5.53 0.58
CA ASN A 6 16.57 4.46 -0.37
C ASN A 6 15.06 4.31 -0.59
N ARG A 7 14.22 5.21 -0.05
CA ARG A 7 12.76 5.16 -0.19
C ARG A 7 12.18 6.50 -0.62
N PHE A 8 11.30 6.46 -1.61
CA PHE A 8 10.57 7.61 -2.14
C PHE A 8 9.05 7.35 -2.04
N ILE A 9 8.32 8.27 -1.41
CA ILE A 9 6.87 8.18 -1.23
C ILE A 9 6.22 9.43 -1.81
N LEU A 10 5.36 9.25 -2.81
CA LEU A 10 4.60 10.31 -3.46
C LEU A 10 3.10 10.00 -3.41
N LYS A 11 2.40 10.76 -2.59
CA LYS A 11 0.94 10.78 -2.51
C LYS A 11 0.41 12.06 -3.14
N THR A 12 -0.52 11.92 -4.08
CA THR A 12 -1.17 13.05 -4.75
C THR A 12 -2.70 12.83 -4.77
N CYS A 13 -3.47 13.90 -4.92
CA CYS A 13 -4.92 13.87 -4.93
C CYS A 13 -5.51 14.75 -6.05
N GLY A 14 -6.83 14.74 -6.21
CA GLY A 14 -7.51 15.50 -7.26
C GLY A 14 -7.39 14.81 -8.62
N THR A 15 -6.88 15.54 -9.62
CA THR A 15 -6.71 15.05 -11.01
C THR A 15 -5.25 15.00 -11.47
N THR A 16 -4.33 14.97 -10.50
CA THR A 16 -2.90 14.78 -10.75
C THR A 16 -2.65 13.41 -11.38
N THR A 17 -1.54 13.31 -12.13
CA THR A 17 -1.19 12.08 -12.86
C THR A 17 0.13 11.50 -12.35
N PRO A 18 0.18 10.91 -11.14
CA PRO A 18 1.43 10.52 -10.48
C PRO A 18 2.25 9.52 -11.31
N LEU A 19 1.62 8.59 -12.03
CA LEU A 19 2.36 7.60 -12.83
C LEU A 19 3.15 8.22 -13.99
N LYS A 20 2.76 9.40 -14.49
CA LYS A 20 3.49 10.08 -15.58
C LYS A 20 4.85 10.61 -15.16
N CYS A 21 5.09 10.80 -13.86
CA CYS A 21 6.39 11.24 -13.38
C CYS A 21 7.35 10.08 -13.11
N LEU A 22 6.88 8.82 -13.15
CA LEU A 22 7.66 7.66 -12.70
C LEU A 22 8.95 7.46 -13.50
N SER A 23 8.89 7.46 -14.83
CA SER A 23 10.11 7.31 -15.66
C SER A 23 11.12 8.43 -15.45
N HIS A 24 10.64 9.66 -15.25
CA HIS A 24 11.49 10.81 -14.97
C HIS A 24 12.13 10.69 -13.58
N LEU A 25 11.36 10.25 -12.59
CA LEU A 25 11.85 10.00 -11.23
C LEU A 25 12.95 8.94 -11.24
N ILE A 26 12.76 7.82 -11.93
CA ILE A 26 13.78 6.76 -12.06
C ILE A 26 15.07 7.33 -12.62
N GLY A 27 15.00 8.10 -13.72
CA GLY A 27 16.19 8.74 -14.31
C GLY A 27 16.89 9.73 -13.37
N LEU A 28 16.13 10.47 -12.56
CA LEU A 28 16.70 11.36 -11.54
C LEU A 28 17.39 10.56 -10.42
N VAL A 29 16.75 9.49 -9.94
CA VAL A 29 17.32 8.62 -8.91
C VAL A 29 18.64 8.02 -9.40
N GLU A 30 18.68 7.46 -10.60
CA GLU A 30 19.91 6.92 -11.20
C GLU A 30 21.00 8.00 -11.32
N THR A 31 20.65 9.16 -11.89
CA THR A 31 21.61 10.25 -12.13
C THR A 31 22.24 10.79 -10.84
N TYR A 32 21.43 11.01 -9.80
CA TYR A 32 21.88 11.74 -8.61
C TYR A 32 22.29 10.83 -7.44
N SER A 33 21.81 9.59 -7.39
CA SER A 33 22.11 8.66 -6.29
C SER A 33 22.84 7.39 -6.73
N GLY A 34 22.87 7.09 -8.03
CA GLY A 34 23.48 5.88 -8.59
C GLY A 34 22.65 4.62 -8.37
N TYR A 35 21.45 4.71 -7.77
CA TYR A 35 20.53 3.57 -7.70
C TYR A 35 19.89 3.32 -9.07
N ASN A 36 20.10 2.12 -9.59
CA ASN A 36 19.65 1.67 -10.91
C ASN A 36 18.67 0.48 -10.84
N ASP A 37 18.52 -0.13 -9.65
CA ASP A 37 17.61 -1.25 -9.41
C ASP A 37 16.49 -0.83 -8.45
N ILE A 38 15.26 -1.27 -8.73
CA ILE A 38 14.09 -1.09 -7.86
C ILE A 38 13.88 -2.37 -7.06
N GLU A 39 14.06 -2.28 -5.75
CA GLU A 39 13.87 -3.42 -4.83
C GLU A 39 12.38 -3.73 -4.64
N ASP A 40 11.60 -2.72 -4.26
CA ASP A 40 10.16 -2.82 -4.06
C ASP A 40 9.44 -1.65 -4.74
N LEU A 41 8.27 -1.92 -5.33
CA LEU A 41 7.35 -0.90 -5.87
C LEU A 41 5.95 -1.16 -5.33
N TYR A 42 5.31 -0.10 -4.86
CA TYR A 42 3.91 -0.12 -4.47
C TYR A 42 3.21 1.08 -5.11
N TYR A 43 2.31 0.80 -6.06
CA TYR A 43 1.35 1.79 -6.54
C TYR A 43 -0.03 1.38 -6.06
N SER A 44 -0.66 2.22 -5.24
CA SER A 44 -1.95 1.89 -4.68
C SER A 44 -2.90 3.09 -4.63
N ARG A 45 -4.19 2.78 -4.61
CA ARG A 45 -5.24 3.78 -4.35
C ARG A 45 -6.55 3.12 -3.99
N LYS A 46 -7.35 3.81 -3.19
CA LYS A 46 -8.78 3.51 -3.05
C LYS A 46 -9.52 3.81 -4.37
N ASN A 47 -10.65 3.14 -4.59
CA ASN A 47 -11.54 3.48 -5.70
C ASN A 47 -11.99 4.95 -5.64
N TYR A 48 -11.94 5.63 -6.80
CA TYR A 48 -12.36 7.02 -6.92
C TYR A 48 -13.88 7.16 -6.73
N LYS A 49 -14.28 8.28 -6.13
CA LYS A 49 -15.70 8.66 -6.07
C LYS A 49 -16.28 9.00 -7.45
N ARG A 50 -15.43 9.58 -8.33
CA ARG A 50 -15.76 10.05 -9.68
C ARG A 50 -14.63 9.71 -10.66
N PRO A 51 -14.46 8.43 -11.05
CA PRO A 51 -13.38 8.01 -11.94
C PRO A 51 -13.44 8.71 -13.31
N GLU A 52 -14.62 9.12 -13.78
CA GLU A 52 -14.81 9.80 -15.05
C GLU A 52 -14.14 11.19 -15.14
N LEU A 53 -13.82 11.80 -13.99
CA LEU A 53 -13.12 13.08 -13.92
C LEU A 53 -11.59 12.93 -14.02
N GLN A 54 -11.06 11.71 -13.93
CA GLN A 54 -9.63 11.48 -13.95
C GLN A 54 -9.05 11.65 -15.36
N ARG A 55 -7.77 12.05 -15.39
CA ARG A 55 -6.97 12.15 -16.62
C ARG A 55 -6.31 10.81 -16.92
N MET A 56 -6.20 10.44 -18.19
CA MET A 56 -5.43 9.26 -18.62
C MET A 56 -4.00 9.33 -18.04
N PRO A 57 -3.46 8.23 -17.49
CA PRO A 57 -3.99 6.84 -17.47
C PRO A 57 -4.91 6.50 -16.27
N HIS A 58 -5.31 7.47 -15.45
CA HIS A 58 -5.90 7.22 -14.13
C HIS A 58 -7.43 7.04 -14.13
N ARG A 59 -8.06 6.74 -15.28
CA ARG A 59 -9.53 6.56 -15.35
C ARG A 59 -9.98 5.20 -14.88
N SER A 60 -9.14 4.18 -15.04
CA SER A 60 -9.40 2.84 -14.53
C SER A 60 -8.12 2.21 -14.00
N PHE A 61 -8.25 1.23 -13.10
CA PHE A 61 -7.08 0.53 -12.59
C PHE A 61 -6.40 -0.33 -13.67
N ASN A 62 -7.17 -0.83 -14.64
CA ASN A 62 -6.62 -1.60 -15.75
C ASN A 62 -5.68 -0.75 -16.64
N GLU A 63 -6.03 0.51 -16.89
CA GLU A 63 -5.17 1.44 -17.63
C GLU A 63 -3.88 1.75 -16.85
N GLU A 64 -3.98 1.90 -15.53
CA GLU A 64 -2.82 2.16 -14.67
C GLU A 64 -1.89 0.95 -14.60
N ALA A 65 -2.44 -0.26 -14.46
CA ALA A 65 -1.69 -1.51 -14.48
C ALA A 65 -1.02 -1.72 -15.84
N ALA A 66 -1.74 -1.53 -16.94
CA ALA A 66 -1.18 -1.68 -18.28
C ALA A 66 0.02 -0.73 -18.53
N LEU A 67 -0.04 0.51 -18.05
CA LEU A 67 1.09 1.44 -18.13
C LEU A 67 2.27 0.96 -17.27
N LEU A 68 2.00 0.41 -16.09
CA LEU A 68 3.06 -0.10 -15.21
C LEU A 68 3.70 -1.36 -15.78
N ASP A 69 2.93 -2.23 -16.45
CA ASP A 69 3.42 -3.44 -17.12
C ASP A 69 4.39 -3.12 -18.27
N GLU A 70 4.28 -1.95 -18.90
CA GLU A 70 5.26 -1.47 -19.89
C GLU A 70 6.64 -1.20 -19.27
N LEU A 71 6.69 -0.85 -17.98
CA LEU A 71 7.93 -0.57 -17.24
C LEU A 71 8.42 -1.79 -16.45
N PHE A 72 7.48 -2.63 -15.99
CA PHE A 72 7.73 -3.71 -15.05
C PHE A 72 7.01 -4.99 -15.50
N PRO A 73 7.66 -5.84 -16.32
CA PRO A 73 7.01 -7.03 -16.89
C PRO A 73 6.59 -8.08 -15.85
N ASP A 74 7.23 -8.08 -14.68
CA ASP A 74 6.96 -9.00 -13.56
C ASP A 74 6.04 -8.39 -12.48
N GLY A 75 5.30 -7.33 -12.85
CA GLY A 75 4.34 -6.70 -11.96
C GLY A 75 3.05 -7.49 -11.80
N ALA A 76 2.35 -7.20 -10.70
CA ALA A 76 1.10 -7.85 -10.35
C ALA A 76 0.09 -6.84 -9.79
N ALA A 77 -1.14 -6.94 -10.29
CA ALA A 77 -2.26 -6.09 -9.93
C ALA A 77 -3.27 -6.84 -9.07
N TYR A 78 -3.72 -6.21 -7.98
CA TYR A 78 -4.65 -6.75 -6.99
C TYR A 78 -5.79 -5.76 -6.71
N CYS A 79 -6.94 -6.30 -6.33
CA CYS A 79 -8.10 -5.53 -5.87
C CYS A 79 -8.60 -6.14 -4.57
N PHE A 80 -8.66 -5.32 -3.53
CA PHE A 80 -9.10 -5.70 -2.20
C PHE A 80 -10.44 -5.07 -1.88
N GLY A 81 -11.35 -5.84 -1.30
CA GLY A 81 -12.74 -5.44 -1.08
C GLY A 81 -13.67 -5.85 -2.23
N SER A 82 -14.84 -5.23 -2.29
CA SER A 82 -15.85 -5.53 -3.30
C SER A 82 -15.70 -4.59 -4.50
N VAL A 83 -15.42 -5.15 -5.69
CA VAL A 83 -15.19 -4.37 -6.94
C VAL A 83 -16.34 -3.43 -7.29
N ASN A 84 -17.56 -3.78 -6.90
CA ASN A 84 -18.78 -2.99 -7.11
C ASN A 84 -19.11 -2.02 -5.95
N ARG A 85 -18.26 -1.93 -4.92
CA ARG A 85 -18.44 -1.05 -3.76
C ARG A 85 -17.11 -0.36 -3.44
N ASP A 86 -16.75 -0.31 -2.15
CA ASP A 86 -15.47 0.20 -1.71
C ASP A 86 -14.42 -0.90 -1.88
N CYS A 87 -13.41 -0.57 -2.67
CA CYS A 87 -12.25 -1.40 -2.89
C CYS A 87 -10.97 -0.55 -2.91
N TRP A 88 -9.86 -1.24 -2.74
CA TRP A 88 -8.52 -0.69 -2.73
C TRP A 88 -7.66 -1.48 -3.71
N TYR A 89 -7.01 -0.76 -4.61
CA TYR A 89 -6.21 -1.31 -5.69
C TYR A 89 -4.73 -1.24 -5.34
N LEU A 90 -3.99 -2.27 -5.74
CA LEU A 90 -2.55 -2.37 -5.56
C LEU A 90 -1.89 -2.93 -6.81
N TYR A 91 -0.84 -2.27 -7.26
CA TYR A 91 0.14 -2.81 -8.18
C TYR A 91 1.47 -2.91 -7.45
N THR A 92 2.14 -4.07 -7.55
CA THR A 92 3.44 -4.30 -6.92
C THR A 92 4.29 -5.27 -7.75
N LEU A 93 5.58 -5.36 -7.44
CA LEU A 93 6.51 -6.29 -8.08
C LEU A 93 6.56 -7.62 -7.33
N ASN A 94 7.02 -8.66 -8.01
CA ASN A 94 7.31 -9.96 -7.42
C ASN A 94 6.09 -10.63 -6.75
N PRO A 95 5.02 -10.99 -7.49
CA PRO A 95 3.95 -11.82 -6.95
C PRO A 95 4.50 -13.15 -6.42
N VAL A 96 3.86 -13.72 -5.38
CA VAL A 96 4.20 -15.07 -4.92
C VAL A 96 3.95 -16.05 -6.07
N LEU A 97 5.03 -16.57 -6.68
CA LEU A 97 4.92 -17.64 -7.66
C LEU A 97 4.47 -18.90 -6.92
N PRO A 98 3.36 -19.56 -7.34
CA PRO A 98 3.01 -20.87 -6.82
C PRO A 98 4.20 -21.82 -7.06
N ALA A 99 4.54 -22.65 -6.07
CA ALA A 99 5.64 -23.61 -6.17
C ALA A 99 5.55 -24.52 -7.42
N GLU A 100 4.33 -24.74 -7.95
CA GLU A 100 4.11 -25.48 -9.19
C GLU A 100 4.60 -24.77 -10.47
N VAL A 101 4.62 -23.43 -10.50
CA VAL A 101 5.11 -22.64 -11.65
C VAL A 101 6.63 -22.71 -11.73
N LEU A 102 7.34 -22.64 -10.59
CA LEU A 102 8.79 -22.83 -10.53
C LEU A 102 9.21 -24.21 -11.05
N ARG A 103 8.41 -25.25 -10.79
CA ARG A 103 8.63 -26.59 -11.35
C ARG A 103 8.44 -26.64 -12.87
N ARG A 104 7.44 -25.95 -13.42
CA ARG A 104 7.17 -25.93 -14.87
C ARG A 104 8.18 -25.10 -15.67
N VAL A 105 8.74 -24.04 -15.08
CA VAL A 105 9.83 -23.27 -15.72
C VAL A 105 11.14 -24.08 -15.73
N SER A 106 11.35 -24.93 -14.72
CA SER A 106 12.51 -25.84 -14.64
C SER A 106 12.42 -27.02 -15.61
N SER A 107 11.22 -27.41 -16.02
CA SER A 107 10.98 -28.47 -17.01
C SER A 107 10.49 -27.84 -18.31
N GLY A 108 11.42 -27.38 -19.16
CA GLY A 108 11.12 -26.71 -20.44
C GLY A 108 9.95 -27.37 -21.20
N GLY A 109 8.77 -26.75 -21.11
CA GLY A 109 7.56 -27.24 -21.74
C GLY A 109 7.49 -26.74 -23.18
N SER A 110 8.04 -27.50 -24.12
CA SER A 110 7.68 -27.37 -25.53
C SER A 110 6.22 -27.75 -25.72
N LEU A 111 5.44 -26.83 -26.30
CA LEU A 111 4.11 -27.13 -26.85
C LEU A 111 4.29 -28.02 -28.09
N SER A 112 3.73 -29.23 -28.07
CA SER A 112 3.43 -29.97 -29.30
C SER A 112 2.14 -30.77 -29.14
N ASP A 113 1.26 -30.59 -30.12
CA ASP A 113 0.00 -31.29 -30.36
C ASP A 113 0.17 -32.82 -30.51
N GLY A 114 -0.89 -33.57 -30.17
CA GLY A 114 -1.31 -34.77 -30.91
C GLY A 114 -0.83 -36.15 -30.44
N GLN A 115 -1.80 -36.91 -29.88
CA GLN A 115 -2.11 -38.34 -30.06
C GLN A 115 -1.05 -39.48 -30.00
N SER A 116 -1.53 -40.56 -29.33
CA SER A 116 -1.27 -42.01 -29.47
C SER A 116 -0.03 -42.68 -28.85
N ASP A 117 -0.29 -43.39 -27.76
CA ASP A 117 -0.02 -44.81 -27.44
C ASP A 117 1.18 -45.58 -28.04
N THR A 118 1.87 -46.28 -27.11
CA THR A 118 2.79 -47.45 -27.25
C THR A 118 4.16 -47.18 -27.91
N GLU A 119 5.32 -47.70 -27.50
CA GLU A 119 5.72 -48.91 -26.75
C GLU A 119 7.18 -48.74 -26.22
N SER A 120 7.58 -49.57 -25.27
CA SER A 120 8.85 -49.64 -24.52
C SER A 120 10.12 -49.94 -25.33
N ILE A 121 11.26 -49.28 -25.03
CA ILE A 121 12.64 -49.85 -25.14
C ILE A 121 13.58 -49.21 -24.09
N GLU A 122 14.30 -50.06 -23.34
CA GLU A 122 15.46 -49.71 -22.49
C GLU A 122 16.74 -49.57 -23.34
N SER A 123 17.59 -48.57 -23.06
CA SER A 123 19.05 -48.77 -22.93
C SER A 123 19.82 -47.49 -22.54
N ASP A 124 20.64 -47.71 -21.53
CA ASP A 124 21.97 -47.18 -21.18
C ASP A 124 22.60 -46.02 -21.98
N GLY A 125 23.19 -45.06 -21.25
CA GLY A 125 24.05 -44.02 -21.82
C GLY A 125 24.23 -42.81 -20.92
N SER A 126 25.31 -42.80 -20.15
CA SER A 126 25.78 -41.67 -19.34
C SER A 126 26.20 -40.46 -20.19
N GLU A 127 25.67 -39.27 -19.92
CA GLU A 127 26.38 -38.00 -20.15
C GLU A 127 26.14 -37.03 -18.99
N ASN A 128 27.24 -36.69 -18.31
CA ASN A 128 27.32 -35.64 -17.30
C ASN A 128 26.84 -34.31 -17.90
N SER A 129 25.85 -33.68 -17.28
CA SER A 129 25.58 -32.26 -17.45
C SER A 129 25.61 -31.59 -16.09
N ASP A 130 26.26 -30.44 -16.06
CA ASP A 130 26.79 -29.78 -14.87
C ASP A 130 25.69 -29.33 -13.89
N ASP A 131 25.48 -30.12 -12.83
CA ASP A 131 24.63 -29.78 -11.68
C ASP A 131 25.19 -28.61 -10.84
N SER A 132 26.43 -28.18 -11.11
CA SER A 132 27.05 -27.03 -10.43
C SER A 132 26.40 -25.69 -10.77
N GLY A 133 25.68 -25.59 -11.90
CA GLY A 133 24.94 -24.37 -12.27
C GLY A 133 23.63 -24.21 -11.51
N ILE A 134 22.90 -25.30 -11.29
CA ILE A 134 21.58 -25.29 -10.63
C ILE A 134 21.74 -25.20 -9.12
N ALA A 135 22.73 -25.90 -8.55
CA ALA A 135 23.12 -25.72 -7.15
C ALA A 135 23.56 -24.27 -6.89
N ALA A 136 24.30 -23.63 -7.81
CA ALA A 136 24.68 -22.22 -7.67
C ALA A 136 23.48 -21.26 -7.77
N TRP A 137 22.43 -21.57 -8.55
CA TRP A 137 21.19 -20.78 -8.62
C TRP A 137 20.26 -20.99 -7.41
N LEU A 138 20.17 -22.22 -6.89
CA LEU A 138 19.45 -22.52 -5.65
C LEU A 138 20.18 -21.96 -4.42
N GLU A 139 21.52 -22.01 -4.40
CA GLU A 139 22.36 -21.36 -3.40
C GLU A 139 22.38 -19.85 -3.53
N SER A 140 22.31 -19.27 -4.74
CA SER A 140 22.13 -17.82 -4.91
C SER A 140 20.71 -17.38 -4.51
N GLY A 141 19.70 -18.23 -4.71
CA GLY A 141 18.33 -18.03 -4.25
C GLY A 141 18.15 -18.18 -2.74
N THR A 142 19.03 -18.93 -2.07
CA THR A 142 19.08 -19.01 -0.60
C THR A 142 20.05 -18.02 0.04
N ARG A 143 21.06 -17.52 -0.69
CA ARG A 143 21.94 -16.42 -0.26
C ARG A 143 21.31 -15.03 -0.34
N GLY A 144 20.09 -14.93 -0.86
CA GLY A 144 19.28 -13.71 -0.92
C GLY A 144 18.13 -13.65 0.09
N LEU A 145 18.01 -14.60 1.03
CA LEU A 145 17.22 -14.37 2.25
C LEU A 145 18.08 -13.53 3.21
N THR A 146 18.51 -12.35 2.75
CA THR A 146 18.80 -11.28 3.69
C THR A 146 17.54 -11.12 4.53
N GLU A 147 17.68 -11.31 5.85
CA GLU A 147 16.71 -10.85 6.84
C GLU A 147 16.13 -9.52 6.32
N CYS A 148 14.79 -9.36 6.27
CA CYS A 148 14.17 -8.05 5.98
C CYS A 148 14.79 -7.06 6.98
N GLN A 149 15.82 -6.34 6.54
CA GLN A 149 16.79 -5.72 7.45
C GLN A 149 16.22 -4.43 8.05
N ASP A 150 15.12 -3.95 7.46
CA ASP A 150 14.29 -2.89 7.98
C ASP A 150 12.91 -3.46 8.34
N ARG A 151 12.49 -3.32 9.59
CA ARG A 151 11.13 -3.65 10.05
C ARG A 151 10.14 -2.65 9.45
N ASP A 152 9.88 -2.74 8.15
CA ASP A 152 9.00 -1.81 7.48
C ASP A 152 7.54 -2.22 7.63
N HIS A 153 6.74 -1.24 8.00
CA HIS A 153 5.31 -1.38 8.18
C HIS A 153 4.67 -0.11 7.62
N THR A 154 3.50 -0.22 7.02
CA THR A 154 2.72 0.95 6.59
C THR A 154 1.27 0.71 6.90
N ILE A 155 0.65 1.65 7.61
CA ILE A 155 -0.79 1.67 7.85
C ILE A 155 -1.42 2.85 7.13
N GLU A 156 -2.51 2.62 6.42
CA GLU A 156 -3.39 3.67 5.93
C GLU A 156 -4.79 3.53 6.52
N ILE A 157 -5.41 4.67 6.83
CA ILE A 157 -6.81 4.76 7.25
C ILE A 157 -7.49 5.78 6.33
N LEU A 158 -8.36 5.28 5.47
CA LEU A 158 -9.01 6.06 4.41
C LEU A 158 -10.49 6.24 4.76
N MET A 159 -10.88 7.47 5.07
CA MET A 159 -12.10 7.81 5.78
C MET A 159 -13.05 8.62 4.91
N THR A 160 -14.33 8.30 4.96
CA THR A 160 -15.42 8.99 4.26
C THR A 160 -16.61 9.23 5.18
N ASN A 161 -17.53 10.09 4.74
CA ASN A 161 -18.75 10.45 5.48
C ASN A 161 -18.41 11.01 6.87
N LEU A 162 -17.54 12.02 6.92
CA LEU A 162 -17.07 12.61 8.15
C LEU A 162 -18.12 13.54 8.78
N ASP A 163 -18.00 13.78 10.10
CA ASP A 163 -18.87 14.69 10.84
C ASP A 163 -18.73 16.12 10.28
N PRO A 164 -19.79 16.72 9.70
CA PRO A 164 -19.71 18.06 9.12
C PRO A 164 -19.32 19.15 10.10
N GLU A 165 -19.71 19.04 11.38
CA GLU A 165 -19.34 20.04 12.39
C GLU A 165 -17.85 19.96 12.73
N LEU A 166 -17.30 18.75 12.72
CA LEU A 166 -15.86 18.55 12.90
C LEU A 166 -15.07 19.05 11.68
N MET A 167 -15.55 18.77 10.46
CA MET A 167 -14.89 19.20 9.22
C MET A 167 -14.78 20.72 9.09
N LYS A 168 -15.65 21.49 9.74
CA LYS A 168 -15.54 22.96 9.79
C LYS A 168 -14.21 23.45 10.35
N ILE A 169 -13.56 22.69 11.25
CA ILE A 169 -12.24 23.05 11.80
C ILE A 169 -11.22 23.29 10.68
N PHE A 170 -11.36 22.62 9.54
CA PHE A 170 -10.43 22.70 8.41
C PHE A 170 -10.85 23.71 7.34
N THR A 171 -11.60 24.75 7.73
CA THR A 171 -11.94 25.91 6.89
C THR A 171 -11.28 27.18 7.43
N LYS A 172 -11.03 28.15 6.54
CA LYS A 172 -10.53 29.49 6.95
C LYS A 172 -11.53 30.28 7.80
N GLU A 173 -12.80 29.89 7.78
CA GLU A 173 -13.84 30.49 8.61
C GLU A 173 -13.69 30.12 10.09
N CYS A 174 -13.26 28.88 10.40
CA CYS A 174 -13.17 28.39 11.78
C CYS A 174 -11.73 28.31 12.32
N SER A 175 -10.73 28.23 11.46
CA SER A 175 -9.32 28.22 11.83
C SER A 175 -8.54 29.24 11.01
N LYS A 176 -7.80 30.13 11.68
CA LYS A 176 -7.02 31.18 11.02
C LYS A 176 -5.69 30.63 10.51
N THR A 177 -5.11 29.67 11.23
CA THR A 177 -3.82 29.07 10.92
C THR A 177 -3.91 27.55 10.84
N ALA A 178 -2.93 26.93 10.19
CA ALA A 178 -2.82 25.48 10.11
C ALA A 178 -2.57 24.87 11.51
N ALA A 179 -1.60 25.40 12.25
CA ALA A 179 -1.34 25.03 13.65
C ALA A 179 -2.59 25.07 14.55
N GLU A 180 -3.45 26.08 14.41
CA GLU A 180 -4.72 26.16 15.14
C GLU A 180 -5.67 25.01 14.77
N ALA A 181 -5.77 24.66 13.48
CA ALA A 181 -6.58 23.53 13.04
C ALA A 181 -6.02 22.20 13.58
N THR A 182 -4.68 22.06 13.61
CA THR A 182 -3.96 20.90 14.15
C THR A 182 -4.29 20.67 15.62
N GLU A 183 -4.16 21.72 16.45
CA GLU A 183 -4.41 21.65 17.88
C GLU A 183 -5.90 21.42 18.21
N LYS A 184 -6.79 22.18 17.56
CA LYS A 184 -8.25 22.08 17.76
C LYS A 184 -8.80 20.71 17.39
N SER A 185 -8.32 20.13 16.29
CA SER A 185 -8.77 18.80 15.85
C SER A 185 -8.17 17.69 16.72
N GLY A 186 -6.98 17.89 17.29
CA GLY A 186 -6.26 16.88 18.05
C GLY A 186 -5.30 16.03 17.22
N ILE A 187 -4.98 16.47 16.00
CA ILE A 187 -3.99 15.81 15.13
C ILE A 187 -2.63 15.72 15.81
N ASP A 188 -2.26 16.74 16.59
CA ASP A 188 -1.02 16.80 17.39
C ASP A 188 -0.88 15.64 18.40
N ARG A 189 -2.00 14.98 18.75
CA ARG A 189 -2.04 13.89 19.73
C ARG A 189 -2.14 12.50 19.12
N ILE A 190 -2.30 12.37 17.79
CA ILE A 190 -2.41 11.06 17.13
C ILE A 190 -1.10 10.27 17.25
N ILE A 191 0.03 10.92 16.94
CA ILE A 191 1.38 10.39 17.16
C ILE A 191 2.18 11.46 17.93
N PRO A 192 2.22 11.36 19.27
CA PRO A 192 2.91 12.34 20.09
C PRO A 192 4.41 12.43 19.76
N GLY A 193 4.95 13.65 19.75
CA GLY A 193 6.37 13.90 19.51
C GLY A 193 6.76 14.08 18.03
N CYS A 194 5.81 13.96 17.09
CA CYS A 194 6.03 14.32 15.70
C CYS A 194 6.33 15.82 15.56
N VAL A 195 7.36 16.15 14.78
CA VAL A 195 7.53 17.50 14.24
C VAL A 195 6.57 17.65 13.08
N ILE A 196 5.59 18.54 13.22
CA ILE A 196 4.51 18.75 12.26
C ILE A 196 4.83 19.93 11.35
N ASP A 197 4.71 19.71 10.04
CA ASP A 197 4.63 20.74 9.01
C ASP A 197 3.22 20.67 8.41
N ASP A 198 2.41 21.69 8.66
CA ASP A 198 0.99 21.73 8.33
C ASP A 198 0.62 22.91 7.41
N TYR A 199 -0.45 22.72 6.65
CA TYR A 199 -0.97 23.71 5.74
C TYR A 199 -2.49 23.69 5.69
N LEU A 200 -3.10 24.87 5.85
CA LEU A 200 -4.53 25.10 5.77
C LEU A 200 -4.84 25.86 4.47
N PHE A 201 -5.52 25.18 3.56
CA PHE A 201 -5.88 25.67 2.23
C PHE A 201 -7.02 26.69 2.28
N ASP A 202 -7.18 27.44 1.19
CA ASP A 202 -8.20 28.46 1.00
C ASP A 202 -9.18 28.02 -0.10
N PRO A 203 -10.52 28.08 0.14
CA PRO A 203 -11.18 28.48 1.39
C PRO A 203 -11.18 27.41 2.48
N CYS A 204 -10.90 26.16 2.12
CA CYS A 204 -10.88 25.03 3.03
C CYS A 204 -9.98 23.91 2.53
N GLY A 205 -9.72 22.93 3.40
CA GLY A 205 -8.80 21.82 3.16
C GLY A 205 -7.58 21.92 4.05
N TYR A 206 -7.02 20.77 4.41
CA TYR A 206 -5.86 20.72 5.29
C TYR A 206 -4.93 19.58 4.88
N SER A 207 -3.62 19.80 4.99
CA SER A 207 -2.62 18.74 4.83
C SER A 207 -1.50 18.93 5.83
N MET A 208 -0.92 17.83 6.29
CA MET A 208 0.27 17.87 7.12
C MET A 208 1.18 16.67 6.89
N ASN A 209 2.45 16.87 7.18
CA ASN A 209 3.42 15.81 7.40
C ASN A 209 3.94 15.91 8.83
N GLY A 210 4.12 14.76 9.47
CA GLY A 210 4.76 14.61 10.77
C GLY A 210 5.97 13.71 10.63
N ILE A 211 7.08 14.04 11.30
CA ILE A 211 8.28 13.18 11.35
C ILE A 211 8.73 13.01 12.80
N LEU A 212 9.01 11.77 13.20
CA LEU A 212 9.67 11.44 14.45
C LEU A 212 11.18 11.44 14.30
N LYS A 213 11.90 11.67 15.40
CA LYS A 213 13.38 11.61 15.42
C LYS A 213 13.95 10.24 15.04
N THR A 214 13.14 9.20 15.22
CA THR A 214 13.44 7.80 14.91
C THR A 214 13.23 7.47 13.42
N GLY A 215 12.70 8.39 12.62
CA GLY A 215 12.57 8.27 11.16
C GLY A 215 11.18 7.89 10.66
N GLU A 216 10.25 7.54 11.55
CA GLU A 216 8.86 7.29 11.18
C GLU A 216 8.13 8.58 10.84
N TYR A 217 7.19 8.47 9.91
CA TYR A 217 6.41 9.58 9.39
C TYR A 217 4.92 9.38 9.64
N MET A 218 4.21 10.49 9.56
CA MET A 218 2.75 10.56 9.49
C MET A 218 2.39 11.53 8.39
N THR A 219 1.33 11.27 7.65
CA THR A 219 0.76 12.26 6.74
C THR A 219 -0.75 12.21 6.77
N ILE A 220 -1.37 13.39 6.78
CA ILE A 220 -2.82 13.53 6.79
C ILE A 220 -3.23 14.51 5.70
N HIS A 221 -4.26 14.14 4.94
CA HIS A 221 -4.89 15.00 3.93
C HIS A 221 -6.40 15.03 4.15
N ILE A 222 -6.98 16.22 4.15
CA ILE A 222 -8.38 16.46 4.52
C ILE A 222 -9.07 17.28 3.42
N THR A 223 -10.18 16.73 2.92
CA THR A 223 -11.16 17.38 2.05
C THR A 223 -12.46 17.52 2.87
N PRO A 224 -12.76 18.69 3.44
CA PRO A 224 -13.84 18.86 4.42
C PRO A 224 -15.24 19.01 3.81
N GLU A 225 -15.37 19.22 2.50
CA GLU A 225 -16.64 19.49 1.84
C GLU A 225 -17.65 18.36 2.07
N LYS A 226 -18.86 18.71 2.53
CA LYS A 226 -19.86 17.75 2.99
C LYS A 226 -20.22 16.71 1.93
N GLU A 227 -20.32 17.13 0.67
CA GLU A 227 -20.76 16.30 -0.45
C GLU A 227 -19.75 15.20 -0.77
N PHE A 228 -18.47 15.38 -0.45
CA PHE A 228 -17.40 14.45 -0.80
C PHE A 228 -16.28 14.40 0.25
N SER A 229 -16.67 14.53 1.52
CA SER A 229 -15.74 14.55 2.64
C SER A 229 -14.84 13.32 2.65
N TYR A 230 -13.54 13.58 2.77
CA TYR A 230 -12.50 12.55 2.71
C TYR A 230 -11.33 12.92 3.61
N VAL A 231 -10.84 11.95 4.38
CA VAL A 231 -9.58 12.07 5.13
C VAL A 231 -8.74 10.84 4.87
N SER A 232 -7.47 11.02 4.52
CA SER A 232 -6.49 9.94 4.56
C SER A 232 -5.50 10.19 5.67
N PHE A 233 -5.28 9.17 6.51
CA PHE A 233 -4.15 9.05 7.41
C PHE A 233 -3.22 7.96 6.88
N GLU A 234 -1.92 8.21 6.90
CA GLU A 234 -0.89 7.21 6.55
C GLU A 234 0.31 7.38 7.48
N SER A 235 0.92 6.27 7.89
CA SER A 235 2.12 6.28 8.72
C SER A 235 2.87 4.95 8.62
N ASN A 236 4.19 4.98 8.85
CA ASN A 236 5.02 3.79 8.98
C ASN A 236 5.45 3.50 10.43
N ILE A 237 4.71 4.01 11.43
CA ILE A 237 5.06 3.76 12.83
C ILE A 237 5.08 2.27 13.16
N SER A 238 6.18 1.82 13.75
CA SER A 238 6.28 0.52 14.41
C SER A 238 5.77 0.69 15.83
N HIS A 239 4.45 0.61 16.02
CA HIS A 239 3.88 0.68 17.37
C HIS A 239 3.56 -0.74 17.84
N ASP A 240 3.82 -1.03 19.11
CA ASP A 240 3.46 -2.30 19.76
C ASP A 240 1.95 -2.64 19.69
N CYS A 241 1.12 -1.67 19.28
CA CYS A 241 -0.32 -1.84 19.14
C CYS A 241 -0.92 -0.79 18.16
N TYR A 242 -1.20 -1.20 16.92
CA TYR A 242 -1.85 -0.33 15.92
C TYR A 242 -3.25 0.11 16.37
N ARG A 243 -3.90 -0.71 17.20
CA ARG A 243 -5.19 -0.39 17.81
C ARG A 243 -5.23 0.99 18.45
N ALA A 244 -4.19 1.35 19.22
CA ALA A 244 -4.18 2.63 19.93
C ALA A 244 -4.14 3.81 18.95
N VAL A 245 -3.40 3.67 17.85
CA VAL A 245 -3.29 4.67 16.80
C VAL A 245 -4.59 4.77 16.02
N ILE A 246 -5.13 3.62 15.58
CA ILE A 246 -6.42 3.56 14.88
C ILE A 246 -7.50 4.24 15.73
N GLN A 247 -7.58 3.93 17.02
CA GLN A 247 -8.56 4.55 17.91
C GLN A 247 -8.38 6.07 17.98
N ARG A 248 -7.15 6.58 18.15
CA ARG A 248 -6.90 8.03 18.17
C ARG A 248 -7.29 8.71 16.86
N VAL A 249 -7.03 8.08 15.71
CA VAL A 249 -7.45 8.59 14.39
C VAL A 249 -8.98 8.64 14.31
N LEU A 250 -9.67 7.59 14.75
CA LEU A 250 -11.13 7.53 14.72
C LEU A 250 -11.79 8.51 15.70
N ASP A 251 -11.21 8.70 16.88
CA ASP A 251 -11.68 9.70 17.86
C ASP A 251 -11.53 11.13 17.30
N THR A 252 -10.46 11.36 16.52
CA THR A 252 -10.14 12.64 15.89
C THR A 252 -11.08 12.97 14.73
N PHE A 253 -11.42 12.00 13.87
CA PHE A 253 -12.13 12.28 12.61
C PHE A 253 -13.58 11.76 12.57
N ARG A 254 -13.94 10.81 13.44
CA ARG A 254 -15.29 10.24 13.61
C ARG A 254 -15.98 9.83 12.29
N PRO A 255 -15.30 9.12 11.37
CA PRO A 255 -15.82 8.85 10.05
C PRO A 255 -17.09 7.99 10.09
N GLY A 256 -17.99 8.12 9.12
CA GLY A 256 -19.11 7.21 8.95
C GLY A 256 -18.70 5.87 8.34
N LYS A 257 -17.63 5.86 7.54
CA LYS A 257 -17.09 4.68 6.87
C LYS A 257 -15.60 4.84 6.67
N PHE A 258 -14.83 3.76 6.80
CA PHE A 258 -13.40 3.80 6.53
C PHE A 258 -12.82 2.44 6.12
N VAL A 259 -11.71 2.50 5.42
CA VAL A 259 -10.85 1.36 5.08
C VAL A 259 -9.58 1.46 5.90
N VAL A 260 -9.10 0.33 6.41
CA VAL A 260 -7.74 0.17 6.95
C VAL A 260 -6.97 -0.75 6.01
N THR A 261 -5.80 -0.30 5.56
CA THR A 261 -4.79 -1.16 4.94
C THR A 261 -3.55 -1.19 5.81
N ALA A 262 -2.97 -2.38 5.96
CA ALA A 262 -1.71 -2.54 6.68
C ALA A 262 -0.77 -3.46 5.91
N PHE A 263 0.39 -2.94 5.58
CA PHE A 263 1.56 -3.65 5.07
C PHE A 263 2.52 -3.90 6.23
N ALA A 264 3.04 -5.11 6.33
CA ALA A 264 4.12 -5.41 7.26
C ALA A 264 5.09 -6.41 6.65
N CYS A 265 6.39 -6.18 6.85
CA CYS A 265 7.41 -7.15 6.50
C CYS A 265 7.15 -8.48 7.22
N LYS A 266 7.44 -9.60 6.56
CA LYS A 266 7.30 -10.93 7.16
C LYS A 266 8.21 -11.07 8.38
N GLY A 267 7.63 -11.54 9.49
CA GLY A 267 8.33 -11.67 10.76
C GLY A 267 7.38 -11.55 11.96
N LEU A 268 7.90 -11.76 13.16
CA LEU A 268 7.10 -11.81 14.40
C LEU A 268 6.25 -10.55 14.65
N ASP A 269 6.75 -9.38 14.25
CA ASP A 269 6.03 -8.11 14.45
C ASP A 269 4.96 -7.86 13.38
N GLY A 270 5.17 -8.35 12.15
CA GLY A 270 4.15 -8.37 11.10
C GLY A 270 2.98 -9.30 11.43
N ASP A 271 3.28 -10.50 11.93
CA ASP A 271 2.26 -11.46 12.38
C ASP A 271 1.36 -10.86 13.47
N LYS A 272 1.93 -10.11 14.42
CA LYS A 272 1.16 -9.40 15.45
C LYS A 272 0.27 -8.33 14.83
N THR A 273 0.81 -7.51 13.95
CA THR A 273 0.06 -6.44 13.25
C THR A 273 -1.18 -6.98 12.54
N HIS A 274 -1.01 -8.03 11.74
CA HIS A 274 -2.12 -8.63 11.01
C HIS A 274 -3.11 -9.31 11.96
N LYS A 275 -2.62 -10.00 13.01
CA LYS A 275 -3.49 -10.56 14.06
C LYS A 275 -4.30 -9.48 14.76
N GLU A 276 -3.72 -8.33 15.06
CA GLU A 276 -4.45 -7.23 15.69
C GLU A 276 -5.59 -6.76 14.79
N ILE A 277 -5.33 -6.41 13.53
CA ILE A 277 -6.39 -5.89 12.64
C ILE A 277 -7.47 -6.95 12.36
N THR A 278 -7.08 -8.22 12.21
CA THR A 278 -8.00 -9.33 11.94
C THR A 278 -8.84 -9.73 13.15
N THR A 279 -8.29 -9.65 14.37
CA THR A 279 -9.01 -10.04 15.61
C THR A 279 -9.73 -8.87 16.28
N TYR A 280 -9.30 -7.64 16.03
CA TYR A 280 -9.82 -6.47 16.71
C TYR A 280 -11.21 -6.08 16.21
N THR A 281 -12.14 -6.01 17.16
CA THR A 281 -13.47 -5.41 17.00
C THR A 281 -13.42 -3.96 17.46
N LEU A 282 -13.74 -3.05 16.54
CA LEU A 282 -13.78 -1.61 16.76
C LEU A 282 -15.04 -1.19 17.54
N GLY A 283 -15.07 -1.54 18.83
CA GLY A 283 -16.18 -1.20 19.75
C GLY A 283 -17.56 -1.61 19.22
N GLU A 284 -18.61 -1.01 19.79
CA GLU A 284 -19.99 -1.18 19.30
C GLU A 284 -20.34 -0.19 18.17
N ASP A 285 -19.55 0.87 18.00
CA ASP A 285 -19.86 1.96 17.06
C ASP A 285 -19.64 1.59 15.60
N TYR A 286 -18.70 0.68 15.31
CA TYR A 286 -18.31 0.30 13.96
C TYR A 286 -18.43 -1.20 13.71
N LEU A 287 -19.11 -1.56 12.62
CA LEU A 287 -19.20 -2.93 12.15
C LEU A 287 -18.16 -3.18 11.04
N ARG A 288 -17.37 -4.24 11.19
CA ARG A 288 -16.50 -4.73 10.11
C ARG A 288 -17.35 -5.38 9.02
N ARG A 289 -17.29 -4.84 7.81
CA ARG A 289 -18.06 -5.27 6.63
C ARG A 289 -17.29 -6.21 5.72
N ASP A 290 -15.97 -6.06 5.68
CA ASP A 290 -15.08 -6.87 4.85
C ASP A 290 -13.72 -7.02 5.56
N LEU A 291 -13.06 -8.15 5.33
CA LEU A 291 -11.73 -8.46 5.83
C LEU A 291 -11.06 -9.39 4.83
N GLN A 292 -9.94 -8.95 4.27
CA GLN A 292 -9.14 -9.71 3.32
C GLN A 292 -7.68 -9.67 3.75
N TYR A 293 -7.00 -10.80 3.56
CA TYR A 293 -5.59 -10.97 3.85
C TYR A 293 -4.91 -11.54 2.61
N CYS A 294 -3.74 -11.01 2.28
CA CYS A 294 -2.94 -11.44 1.13
C CYS A 294 -1.47 -11.50 1.51
N GLN A 295 -0.82 -12.58 1.09
CA GLN A 295 0.62 -12.76 1.23
C GLN A 295 1.29 -12.31 -0.06
N LEU A 296 2.18 -11.34 0.04
CA LEU A 296 3.09 -10.93 -1.03
C LEU A 296 4.47 -11.58 -0.77
N LYS A 297 5.45 -11.34 -1.63
CA LYS A 297 6.79 -11.95 -1.47
C LYS A 297 7.45 -11.52 -0.16
N ASN A 298 7.60 -10.22 0.04
CA ASN A 298 8.31 -9.64 1.19
C ASN A 298 7.37 -9.19 2.33
N TYR A 299 6.10 -8.93 1.99
CA TYR A 299 5.13 -8.33 2.90
C TYR A 299 3.86 -9.18 2.99
N ASP A 300 3.17 -9.02 4.11
CA ASP A 300 1.78 -9.41 4.22
C ASP A 300 0.91 -8.14 4.20
N LEU A 301 -0.30 -8.28 3.65
CA LEU A 301 -1.27 -7.20 3.51
C LEU A 301 -2.58 -7.60 4.17
N THR A 302 -3.10 -6.74 5.04
CA THR A 302 -4.47 -6.82 5.53
C THR A 302 -5.28 -5.63 5.05
N TYR A 303 -6.45 -5.92 4.50
CA TYR A 303 -7.48 -4.95 4.15
C TYR A 303 -8.71 -5.20 5.04
N ALA A 304 -9.23 -4.13 5.65
CA ALA A 304 -10.47 -4.21 6.41
C ALA A 304 -11.36 -3.00 6.14
N LEU A 305 -12.65 -3.26 5.91
CA LEU A 305 -13.67 -2.23 5.69
C LEU A 305 -14.60 -2.13 6.90
N TYR A 306 -14.83 -0.92 7.38
CA TYR A 306 -15.71 -0.64 8.52
C TYR A 306 -16.75 0.43 8.18
N SER A 307 -17.92 0.35 8.81
CA SER A 307 -18.96 1.39 8.74
C SER A 307 -19.67 1.54 10.08
N LYS A 308 -20.16 2.76 10.39
CA LYS A 308 -20.95 3.00 11.61
C LYS A 308 -22.24 2.16 11.62
N PHE A 309 -22.76 1.84 12.80
CA PHE A 309 -24.09 1.27 12.96
C PHE A 309 -25.14 2.36 13.30
N PRO A 310 -26.38 2.30 12.78
CA PRO A 310 -26.86 1.55 11.63
C PRO A 310 -26.65 2.36 10.34
N SER A 311 -25.60 2.04 9.57
CA SER A 311 -25.36 2.63 8.24
C SER A 311 -26.30 2.10 7.17
#